data_AF-A0A953YWF2-F1
#
_entry.id   AF-A0A953YWF2-F1
#
_cell.length_a   1.000
_cell.length_b   1.000
_cell.length_c   1.000
_cell.angle_alpha   90.00
_cell.angle_beta   90.00
_cell.angle_gamma   90.00
#
_symmetry.space_group_name_H-M   'P 1'
#
loop_
_entity.id
_entity.type
_entity.pdbx_description
1 polymer ?
#
loop_
_entity_poly.entity_id
_entity_poly.type
_entity_poly.pdbx_seq_one_letter_code
_entity_poly.pdbx_strand_id
1 'polypeptide(L)'
;MPTSAETEYLFRHALVQSAAYELQPPSARARLHALALEILEDHYGTPPTLEPPYWETEFSAHASDSVALELFEHAQAACEISDADAPEPLRRKAAIYLFRAAHLEGAGYRTLSAIKL
;
A
#
# COMPACT_ATOMS: atom_id res chain seq x y z
N MET A 1 31.55 -17.94 11.18
CA MET A 1 30.80 -18.98 11.91
C MET A 1 29.96 -19.74 10.89
N PRO A 2 29.83 -21.08 10.97
CA PRO A 2 28.90 -21.79 10.12
C PRO A 2 27.47 -21.31 10.40
N THR A 3 26.68 -21.08 9.34
CA THR A 3 25.24 -20.76 9.45
C THR A 3 24.50 -21.98 10.00
N SER A 4 23.53 -21.76 10.88
CA SER A 4 22.72 -22.86 11.41
C SER A 4 21.85 -23.46 10.29
N ALA A 5 21.48 -24.74 10.42
CA ALA A 5 20.60 -25.41 9.47
C ALA A 5 19.23 -24.70 9.34
N GLU A 6 18.76 -24.07 10.42
CA GLU A 6 17.56 -23.24 10.42
C GLU A 6 17.71 -21.99 9.54
N THR A 7 18.84 -21.28 9.63
CA THR A 7 19.10 -20.11 8.77
C THR A 7 19.17 -20.51 7.30
N GLU A 8 19.81 -21.64 6.99
CA GLU A 8 19.88 -22.14 5.62
C GLU A 8 18.49 -22.54 5.08
N TYR A 9 17.66 -23.17 5.91
CA TYR A 9 16.27 -23.48 5.56
C TYR A 9 15.44 -22.22 5.28
N LEU A 10 15.48 -21.23 6.18
CA LEU A 10 14.73 -19.99 6.03
C LEU A 10 15.14 -19.23 4.76
N PHE A 11 16.45 -19.18 4.47
CA PHE A 11 16.94 -18.56 3.25
C PHE A 11 16.40 -19.25 1.99
N ARG A 12 16.52 -20.59 1.92
CA ARG A 12 16.02 -21.36 0.78
C ARG A 12 14.51 -21.23 0.64
N HIS A 13 13.77 -21.23 1.75
CA HIS A 13 12.33 -21.06 1.76
C HIS A 13 11.92 -19.69 1.21
N ALA A 14 12.53 -18.61 1.72
CA ALA A 14 12.26 -17.26 1.24
C ALA A 14 12.56 -17.12 -0.26
N LEU A 15 13.67 -17.69 -0.73
CA LEU A 15 14.05 -17.64 -2.15
C LEU A 15 13.06 -18.41 -3.04
N VAL A 16 12.64 -19.60 -2.63
CA VAL A 16 11.63 -20.39 -3.36
C VAL A 16 10.28 -19.70 -3.33
N GLN A 17 9.89 -19.11 -2.20
CA GLN A 17 8.65 -18.35 -2.06
C GLN A 17 8.63 -17.14 -3.01
N SER A 18 9.70 -16.34 -3.05
CA SER A 18 9.79 -15.19 -3.96
C SER A 18 9.74 -15.64 -5.42
N ALA A 19 10.45 -16.71 -5.79
CA ALA A 19 10.39 -17.26 -7.15
C ALA A 19 8.97 -17.74 -7.50
N ALA A 20 8.30 -18.42 -6.57
CA ALA A 20 6.92 -18.87 -6.75
C ALA A 20 5.95 -17.69 -6.89
N TYR A 21 6.17 -16.59 -6.15
CA TYR A 21 5.37 -15.37 -6.25
C TYR A 21 5.50 -14.71 -7.63
N GLU A 22 6.72 -14.58 -8.15
CA GLU A 22 6.97 -14.00 -9.47
C GLU A 22 6.42 -14.86 -10.63
N LEU A 23 6.28 -16.17 -10.43
CA LEU A 23 5.66 -17.07 -11.41
C LEU A 23 4.13 -17.03 -11.41
N GLN A 24 3.49 -16.36 -10.44
CA GLN A 24 2.04 -16.24 -10.42
C GLN A 24 1.55 -15.36 -11.58
N PRO A 25 0.40 -15.70 -12.19
CA PRO A 25 -0.19 -14.81 -13.18
C PRO A 25 -0.56 -13.46 -12.53
N PRO A 26 -0.49 -12.34 -13.27
CA PRO A 26 -0.79 -11.01 -12.72
C PRO A 26 -2.14 -10.93 -12.00
N SER A 27 -3.17 -11.60 -12.53
CA SER A 27 -4.51 -11.67 -11.93
C SER A 27 -4.54 -12.38 -10.57
N ALA A 28 -3.67 -13.37 -10.33
CA ALA A 28 -3.56 -14.03 -9.03
C ALA A 28 -2.86 -13.13 -8.01
N ARG A 29 -1.80 -12.41 -8.42
CA ARG A 29 -1.11 -11.45 -7.54
C ARG A 29 -2.03 -10.29 -7.17
N ALA A 30 -2.75 -9.73 -8.14
CA ALA A 30 -3.69 -8.65 -7.89
C ALA A 30 -4.81 -9.05 -6.92
N ARG A 31 -5.29 -10.31 -6.94
CA ARG A 31 -6.20 -10.84 -5.92
C ARG A 31 -5.58 -10.90 -4.53
N LEU A 32 -4.29 -11.23 -4.41
CA LEU A 32 -3.59 -11.20 -3.12
C LEU A 32 -3.45 -9.78 -2.61
N HIS A 33 -3.15 -8.81 -3.48
CA HIS A 33 -3.12 -7.39 -3.10
C HIS A 33 -4.50 -6.87 -2.69
N ALA A 34 -5.58 -7.32 -3.34
CA ALA A 34 -6.94 -6.96 -2.95
C ALA A 34 -7.29 -7.51 -1.55
N LEU A 35 -6.90 -8.76 -1.24
CA LEU A 35 -7.08 -9.34 0.08
C LEU A 35 -6.24 -8.62 1.15
N ALA A 36 -4.99 -8.29 0.84
CA ALA A 36 -4.13 -7.53 1.76
C ALA A 36 -4.73 -6.14 2.06
N LEU A 37 -5.25 -5.46 1.04
CA LEU A 37 -5.96 -4.20 1.20
C LEU A 37 -7.14 -4.33 2.16
N GLU A 38 -7.98 -5.35 1.98
CA GLU A 38 -9.13 -5.62 2.86
C GLU A 38 -8.71 -5.84 4.31
N ILE A 39 -7.68 -6.66 4.56
CA ILE A 39 -7.15 -6.92 5.91
C ILE A 39 -6.62 -5.64 6.57
N LEU A 40 -5.90 -4.80 5.81
CA LEU A 40 -5.37 -3.54 6.32
C LEU A 40 -6.49 -2.53 6.61
N GLU A 41 -7.50 -2.44 5.75
CA GLU A 41 -8.68 -1.61 5.97
C GLU A 41 -9.49 -2.07 7.19
N ASP A 42 -9.62 -3.38 7.40
CA ASP A 42 -10.27 -3.94 8.59
C ASP A 42 -9.50 -3.62 9.88
N HIS A 43 -8.17 -3.58 9.82
CA HIS A 43 -7.34 -3.33 11.00
C HIS A 43 -7.19 -1.83 11.33
N TYR A 44 -6.92 -1.00 10.31
CA TYR A 44 -6.63 0.42 10.48
C TYR A 44 -7.81 1.35 10.17
N GLY A 45 -8.91 0.79 9.67
CA GLY A 45 -10.09 1.52 9.23
C GLY A 45 -9.95 2.07 7.80
N THR A 46 -11.09 2.37 7.19
CA THR A 46 -11.16 3.03 5.88
C THR A 46 -11.40 4.53 6.06
N PRO A 47 -10.58 5.41 5.45
CA PRO A 47 -10.82 6.85 5.50
C PRO A 47 -12.14 7.21 4.80
N PRO A 48 -12.73 8.37 5.11
CA PRO A 48 -13.95 8.82 4.45
C PRO A 48 -13.77 8.88 2.94
N THR A 49 -14.82 8.54 2.21
CA THR A 49 -14.85 8.74 0.76
C THR A 49 -14.74 10.22 0.45
N LEU A 50 -13.79 10.57 -0.42
CA LEU A 50 -13.56 11.93 -0.88
C LEU A 50 -13.99 12.04 -2.34
N GLU A 51 -14.55 13.19 -2.71
CA GLU A 51 -14.80 13.54 -4.09
C GLU A 51 -13.56 14.24 -4.69
N PRO A 52 -13.21 13.95 -5.96
CA PRO A 52 -12.20 14.72 -6.65
C PRO A 52 -12.70 16.16 -6.92
N PRO A 53 -11.82 17.18 -6.89
CA PRO A 53 -10.38 17.09 -6.64
C PRO A 53 -10.01 16.93 -5.15
N TYR A 54 -9.23 15.90 -4.82
CA TYR A 54 -8.92 15.54 -3.43
C TYR A 54 -8.08 16.59 -2.68
N TRP A 55 -7.24 17.33 -3.40
CA TRP A 55 -6.33 18.34 -2.81
C TRP A 55 -7.04 19.59 -2.29
N GLU A 56 -8.32 19.78 -2.61
CA GLU A 56 -9.14 20.87 -2.07
C GLU A 56 -9.84 20.46 -0.77
N THR A 57 -9.78 19.18 -0.40
CA THR A 57 -10.38 18.67 0.83
C THR A 57 -9.53 19.05 2.04
N GLU A 58 -10.18 19.54 3.10
CA GLU A 58 -9.54 19.72 4.40
C GLU A 58 -9.00 18.37 4.91
N PHE A 59 -7.71 18.36 5.23
CA PHE A 59 -7.05 17.15 5.72
C PHE A 59 -7.37 16.95 7.21
N SER A 60 -8.13 15.90 7.52
CA SER A 60 -8.28 15.38 8.88
C SER A 60 -7.46 14.11 9.03
N ALA A 61 -6.71 14.01 10.13
CA ALA A 61 -5.97 12.79 10.48
C ALA A 61 -6.92 11.59 10.61
N HIS A 62 -6.42 10.41 10.23
CA HIS A 62 -7.15 9.15 10.24
C HIS A 62 -6.23 8.01 10.72
N ALA A 63 -6.81 6.97 11.31
CA ALA A 63 -6.03 5.84 11.87
C ALA A 63 -5.18 5.10 10.81
N SER A 64 -5.62 5.11 9.56
CA SER A 64 -4.89 4.53 8.43
C SER A 64 -3.70 5.35 7.93
N ASP A 65 -3.45 6.53 8.49
CA ASP A 65 -2.42 7.45 7.99
C ASP A 65 -1.00 6.89 8.08
N SER A 66 -0.70 6.16 9.15
CA SER A 66 0.61 5.53 9.33
C SER A 66 0.95 4.47 8.28
N VAL A 67 -0.08 3.91 7.62
CA VAL A 67 0.05 2.87 6.59
C VAL A 67 -0.54 3.32 5.26
N ALA A 68 -0.75 4.63 5.05
CA ALA A 68 -1.41 5.14 3.85
C ALA A 68 -0.66 4.81 2.56
N LEU A 69 0.68 4.78 2.60
CA LEU A 69 1.49 4.40 1.43
C LEU A 69 1.32 2.91 1.10
N GLU A 70 1.36 2.03 2.10
CA GLU A 70 1.16 0.59 1.92
C GLU A 70 -0.26 0.28 1.40
N LEU A 71 -1.28 0.96 1.94
CA LEU A 71 -2.66 0.89 1.43
C LEU A 71 -2.76 1.34 -0.04
N PHE A 72 -2.04 2.38 -0.43
CA PHE A 72 -1.96 2.81 -1.83
C PHE A 72 -1.33 1.74 -2.71
N GLU A 73 -0.19 1.17 -2.31
CA GLU A 73 0.53 0.15 -3.08
C GLU A 73 -0.35 -1.09 -3.31
N HIS A 74 -1.04 -1.57 -2.27
CA HIS A 74 -1.98 -2.68 -2.40
C HIS A 74 -3.19 -2.33 -3.27
N ALA A 75 -3.77 -1.14 -3.13
CA ALA A 75 -4.88 -0.71 -3.98
C ALA A 75 -4.45 -0.55 -5.45
N GLN A 76 -3.25 -0.04 -5.72
CA GLN A 76 -2.72 0.08 -7.07
C GLN A 76 -2.46 -1.29 -7.70
N ALA A 77 -1.77 -2.19 -6.98
CA ALA A 77 -1.47 -3.53 -7.49
C ALA A 77 -2.73 -4.39 -7.68
N ALA A 78 -3.76 -4.17 -6.86
CA ALA A 78 -5.06 -4.81 -7.05
C ALA A 78 -5.83 -4.29 -8.30
N CYS A 79 -5.46 -3.14 -8.86
CA CYS A 79 -6.00 -2.67 -10.14
C CYS A 79 -5.41 -3.40 -11.36
N GLU A 80 -4.34 -4.20 -11.22
CA GLU A 80 -3.72 -4.92 -12.34
C GLU A 80 -4.58 -6.08 -12.88
N ILE A 81 -5.81 -6.24 -12.40
CA ILE A 81 -6.79 -7.21 -12.94
C ILE A 81 -7.37 -6.66 -14.25
N SER A 82 -6.72 -7.01 -15.38
CA SER A 82 -7.18 -6.78 -16.78
C SER A 82 -7.40 -5.31 -17.17
N ASP A 83 -6.70 -4.86 -18.22
CA ASP A 83 -6.62 -3.47 -18.72
C ASP A 83 -7.96 -2.74 -19.00
N ALA A 84 -9.11 -3.42 -18.95
CA ALA A 84 -10.42 -2.82 -19.26
C ALA A 84 -11.29 -2.50 -18.02
N ASP A 85 -11.17 -3.22 -16.90
CA ASP A 85 -12.25 -3.29 -15.90
C ASP A 85 -11.80 -3.19 -14.43
N ALA A 86 -10.66 -2.55 -14.13
CA ALA A 86 -10.31 -2.24 -12.74
C ALA A 86 -11.48 -1.46 -12.08
N PRO A 87 -12.08 -1.95 -10.98
CA PRO A 87 -13.29 -1.35 -10.42
C PRO A 87 -13.03 0.13 -10.08
N GLU A 88 -13.86 1.03 -10.59
CA GLU A 88 -13.81 2.47 -10.29
C GLU A 88 -13.63 2.76 -8.79
N PRO A 89 -14.28 2.04 -7.85
CA PRO A 89 -14.07 2.24 -6.42
C PRO A 89 -12.62 1.99 -5.96
N LEU A 90 -11.92 1.03 -6.57
CA LEU A 90 -10.59 0.62 -6.14
C LEU A 90 -9.52 1.60 -6.62
N ARG A 91 -9.69 2.13 -7.84
CA ARG A 91 -8.89 3.27 -8.35
C ARG A 91 -9.11 4.53 -7.51
N ARG A 92 -10.34 4.80 -7.09
CA ARG A 92 -10.67 5.91 -6.18
C ARG A 92 -9.96 5.75 -4.83
N LYS A 93 -9.99 4.54 -4.24
CA LYS A 93 -9.25 4.22 -3.01
C LYS A 93 -7.75 4.49 -3.15
N ALA A 94 -7.11 3.99 -4.21
CA ALA A 94 -5.70 4.22 -4.46
C ALA A 94 -5.37 5.73 -4.49
N ALA A 95 -6.17 6.54 -5.19
CA ALA A 95 -5.95 7.98 -5.25
C ALA A 95 -6.09 8.68 -3.89
N ILE A 96 -7.07 8.26 -3.06
CA ILE A 96 -7.25 8.78 -1.70
C ILE A 96 -6.03 8.44 -0.84
N TYR A 97 -5.58 7.19 -0.83
CA TYR A 97 -4.43 6.77 -0.04
C TYR A 97 -3.14 7.48 -0.47
N LEU A 98 -2.92 7.66 -1.77
CA LEU A 98 -1.80 8.43 -2.29
C LEU A 98 -1.84 9.90 -1.82
N PHE A 99 -3.00 10.55 -1.89
CA PHE A 99 -3.17 11.91 -1.40
C PHE A 99 -2.82 12.01 0.10
N ARG A 100 -3.28 11.06 0.91
CA ARG A 100 -3.00 11.04 2.35
C ARG A 100 -1.52 10.82 2.64
N ALA A 101 -0.89 9.86 1.98
CA ALA A 101 0.56 9.61 2.09
C ALA A 101 1.38 10.87 1.74
N ALA A 102 1.06 11.50 0.62
CA ALA A 102 1.74 12.73 0.17
C ALA A 102 1.56 13.89 1.18
N HIS A 103 0.39 14.01 1.80
CA HIS A 103 0.16 15.05 2.81
C HIS A 103 1.07 14.86 4.03
N LEU A 104 1.23 13.62 4.50
CA LEU A 104 2.06 13.28 5.67
C LEU A 104 3.56 13.49 5.38
N GLU A 105 4.04 13.03 4.23
CA GLU A 105 5.44 13.26 3.81
C GLU A 105 5.74 14.76 3.66
N GLY A 106 4.83 15.51 3.03
CA GLY A 106 4.96 16.96 2.88
C GLY A 106 4.97 17.69 4.22
N ALA A 107 4.19 17.25 5.21
CA ALA A 107 4.20 17.81 6.56
C ALA A 107 5.54 17.55 7.28
N GLY A 108 6.12 16.35 7.11
CA GLY A 108 7.44 16.01 7.60
C GLY A 108 8.53 16.94 7.04
N TYR A 109 8.54 17.14 5.72
CA TYR A 109 9.49 18.05 5.06
C TYR A 109 9.36 19.50 5.55
N ARG A 110 8.13 20.02 5.72
CA ARG A 110 7.91 21.39 6.26
C ARG A 110 8.46 21.54 7.68
N THR A 111 8.30 20.51 8.50
CA THR A 111 8.81 20.50 9.88
C THR A 111 10.33 20.49 9.90
N LEU A 112 10.96 19.62 9.11
CA LEU A 112 12.43 19.52 9.02
C LEU A 112 13.07 20.78 8.44
N SER A 113 12.45 21.39 7.42
CA SER A 113 12.96 22.62 6.80
C SER A 113 12.77 23.88 7.67
N ALA A 114 11.84 23.86 8.63
CA ALA A 114 11.68 24.89 9.65
C ALA A 114 12.74 24.80 10.77
N ILE A 115 13.34 23.63 10.99
CA ILE A 115 14.49 23.43 11.87
C ILE A 115 15.76 23.82 11.11
N LYS A 116 15.95 25.12 10.88
CA LYS A 116 17.26 25.64 10.47
C LYS A 116 18.19 25.59 11.68
N LEU A 117 19.23 24.75 11.60
CA LEU A 117 20.42 24.77 12.47
C LEU A 117 21.25 26.05 12.22
#